data_AF-A0A7C1ZLR2-F1
#
_entry.id   AF-A0A7C1ZLR2-F1
#
_cell.length_a   1.000
_cell.length_b   1.000
_cell.length_c   1.000
_cell.angle_alpha   90.00
_cell.angle_beta   90.00
_cell.angle_gamma   90.00
#
_symmetry.space_group_name_H-M   'P 1'
#
loop_
_entity.id
_entity.type
_entity.pdbx_description
1 polymer ?
#
loop_
_entity_poly.entity_id
_entity_poly.type
_entity_poly.pdbx_seq_one_letter_code
_entity_poly.pdbx_strand_id
1 'polypeptide(L)'
;MNVTNFFGEYLSKLTERRAMACKGMIRLAVLDKHPTKTPDQLLYTELKDIFDTTLKTRLENVSIPNTEQISKEIVSYLVKNQSLLTMA
;
A
#
# COMPACT_ATOMS: atom_id res chain seq x y z
N MET A 1 -12.25 7.90 -1.97
CA MET A 1 -11.08 8.01 -1.05
C MET A 1 -9.82 8.06 -1.90
N ASN A 2 -8.82 8.89 -1.60
CA ASN A 2 -7.53 8.80 -2.30
C ASN A 2 -6.67 7.71 -1.63
N VAL A 3 -6.60 6.52 -2.24
CA VAL A 3 -5.90 5.33 -1.76
C VAL A 3 -4.44 5.65 -1.48
N THR A 4 -3.79 6.38 -2.38
CA THR A 4 -2.38 6.75 -2.20
C THR A 4 -2.16 7.56 -0.93
N ASN A 5 -2.99 8.60 -0.73
CA ASN A 5 -2.87 9.45 0.46
C ASN A 5 -3.19 8.66 1.73
N PHE A 6 -4.30 7.93 1.74
CA PHE A 6 -4.76 7.22 2.92
C PHE A 6 -3.77 6.15 3.40
N PHE A 7 -3.34 5.26 2.49
CA PHE A 7 -2.40 4.20 2.83
C PHE A 7 -0.96 4.70 2.92
N GLY A 8 -0.60 5.76 2.21
CA GLY A 8 0.72 6.40 2.32
C GLY A 8 0.94 7.06 3.68
N GLU A 9 -0.08 7.72 4.25
CA GLU A 9 -0.04 8.27 5.62
C GLU A 9 0.05 7.15 6.66
N TYR A 10 -0.68 6.05 6.47
CA TYR A 10 -0.62 4.91 7.39
C TYR A 10 0.75 4.22 7.35
N LEU A 11 1.27 3.94 6.15
CA LEU A 11 2.60 3.34 5.96
C LEU A 11 3.73 4.22 6.52
N SER A 12 3.57 5.55 6.46
CA SER A 12 4.50 6.51 7.07
C SER A 12 4.64 6.30 8.58
N LYS A 13 3.54 6.02 9.28
CA LYS A 13 3.53 5.72 10.71
C LYS A 13 4.18 4.37 11.02
N LEU A 14 3.91 3.35 10.21
CA LEU A 14 4.47 2.01 10.40
C LEU A 14 5.99 1.94 10.16
N THR A 15 6.51 2.82 9.29
CA THR A 15 7.91 2.77 8.84
C THR A 15 8.76 3.91 9.38
N GLU A 16 8.16 4.86 10.10
CA GLU A 16 8.78 6.11 10.55
C GLU A 16 9.44 6.91 9.40
N ARG A 17 8.93 6.74 8.17
CA ARG A 17 9.41 7.45 6.97
C ARG A 17 8.51 8.62 6.62
N ARG A 18 9.03 9.56 5.83
CA ARG A 18 8.24 10.70 5.34
C ARG A 18 7.05 10.23 4.51
N ALA A 19 5.86 10.77 4.77
CA ALA A 19 4.63 10.43 4.08
C ALA A 19 4.75 10.48 2.55
N MET A 20 5.50 11.46 2.01
CA MET A 20 5.71 11.56 0.56
C MET A 20 6.45 10.34 -0.02
N ALA A 21 7.44 9.81 0.70
CA ALA A 21 8.16 8.61 0.26
C ALA A 21 7.24 7.39 0.27
N CYS A 22 6.43 7.23 1.32
CA CYS A 22 5.47 6.13 1.44
C CYS A 22 4.38 6.20 0.37
N LYS A 23 3.85 7.40 0.07
CA LYS A 23 2.93 7.62 -1.07
C LYS A 23 3.55 7.19 -2.39
N GLY A 24 4.84 7.52 -2.59
CA GLY A 24 5.63 7.04 -3.72
C GLY A 24 5.73 5.51 -3.77
N MET A 25 6.04 4.86 -2.64
CA MET A 25 6.13 3.39 -2.56
C MET A 25 4.81 2.71 -2.94
N ILE A 26 3.67 3.21 -2.46
CA ILE A 26 2.35 2.67 -2.82
C ILE A 26 2.10 2.78 -4.33
N ARG A 27 2.36 3.95 -4.92
CA ARG A 27 2.20 4.16 -6.37
C ARG A 27 3.11 3.25 -7.17
N LEU A 28 4.37 3.14 -6.78
CA LEU A 28 5.35 2.32 -7.47
C LEU A 28 5.04 0.83 -7.34
N ALA A 29 4.56 0.36 -6.18
CA ALA A 29 4.12 -1.02 -6.01
C ALA A 29 2.95 -1.36 -6.95
N VAL A 30 2.02 -0.42 -7.15
CA VAL A 30 0.95 -0.58 -8.14
C VAL A 30 1.51 -0.62 -9.55
N LEU A 31 2.41 0.30 -9.92
CA LEU A 31 2.99 0.35 -11.26
C LEU A 31 3.81 -0.89 -11.62
N ASP A 32 4.50 -1.49 -10.65
CA ASP A 32 5.26 -2.73 -10.86
C ASP A 32 4.38 -3.89 -11.33
N LYS A 33 3.13 -3.95 -10.85
CA LYS A 33 2.17 -5.02 -11.20
C LYS A 33 1.19 -4.61 -12.29
N HIS A 34 0.80 -3.34 -12.32
CA HIS A 34 -0.16 -2.75 -13.25
C HIS A 34 0.38 -1.42 -13.81
N PRO A 35 1.23 -1.47 -14.86
CA PRO A 35 1.94 -0.29 -15.36
C PRO A 35 1.05 0.88 -15.84
N THR A 36 -0.21 0.60 -16.15
CA THR A 36 -1.17 1.58 -16.68
C THR A 36 -2.22 2.02 -15.68
N LYS A 37 -2.23 1.45 -14.46
CA LYS A 37 -3.25 1.74 -13.44
C LYS A 37 -2.69 2.61 -12.32
N THR A 38 -3.57 3.39 -11.71
CA THR A 38 -3.31 4.09 -10.45
C THR A 38 -3.90 3.31 -9.27
N PRO A 39 -3.44 3.56 -8.02
CA PRO A 39 -3.99 2.88 -6.85
C PRO A 39 -5.51 3.04 -6.68
N ASP A 40 -6.08 4.16 -7.13
CA ASP A 40 -7.51 4.44 -7.04
C ASP A 40 -8.35 3.67 -8.10
N GLN A 41 -7.72 3.09 -9.12
CA GLN A 41 -8.38 2.32 -10.18
C GLN A 41 -8.41 0.82 -9.92
N LEU A 42 -7.80 0.37 -8.82
CA LEU A 42 -7.70 -1.04 -8.48
C LEU A 42 -8.86 -1.51 -7.62
N LEU A 43 -9.30 -2.74 -7.86
CA LEU A 43 -10.24 -3.42 -7.00
C LEU A 43 -9.57 -3.75 -5.66
N TYR A 44 -10.40 -3.92 -4.62
CA TYR A 44 -9.94 -4.32 -3.29
C TYR A 44 -9.03 -5.56 -3.31
N THR A 45 -9.38 -6.57 -4.09
CA THR A 45 -8.61 -7.81 -4.20
C THR A 45 -7.24 -7.59 -4.85
N GLU A 46 -7.16 -6.69 -5.84
CA GLU A 46 -5.90 -6.29 -6.47
C GLU A 46 -5.01 -5.51 -5.49
N LEU A 47 -5.58 -4.54 -4.77
CA LEU A 47 -4.86 -3.77 -3.75
C LEU A 47 -4.33 -4.67 -2.62
N LYS A 48 -5.15 -5.60 -2.14
CA LYS A 48 -4.76 -6.55 -1.09
C LYS A 48 -3.55 -7.36 -1.52
N ASP A 49 -3.60 -7.93 -2.71
CA ASP A 49 -2.50 -8.73 -3.24
C ASP A 49 -1.22 -7.90 -3.44
N ILE A 50 -1.32 -6.66 -3.94
CA ILE A 50 -0.17 -5.76 -4.09
C ILE A 50 0.45 -5.42 -2.73
N PHE A 51 -0.36 -5.18 -1.70
CA PHE A 51 0.13 -4.88 -0.36
C PHE A 51 0.77 -6.09 0.33
N ASP A 52 0.27 -7.30 0.04
CA ASP A 52 0.77 -8.56 0.58
C ASP A 52 2.07 -9.02 -0.11
N THR A 53 2.27 -8.62 -1.38
CA THR A 53 3.39 -9.08 -2.21
C THR A 53 4.31 -7.94 -2.63
N THR A 54 3.92 -7.16 -3.64
CA THR A 54 4.79 -6.19 -4.33
C THR A 54 5.28 -5.08 -3.42
N LEU A 55 4.41 -4.54 -2.55
CA LEU A 55 4.78 -3.53 -1.57
C LEU A 55 5.78 -4.08 -0.56
N LYS A 56 5.56 -5.31 -0.07
CA LYS A 56 6.47 -5.99 0.85
C LYS A 56 7.87 -6.14 0.22
N THR A 57 7.95 -6.64 -1.01
CA THR A 57 9.23 -6.75 -1.74
C THR A 57 9.91 -5.41 -1.91
N ARG A 58 9.15 -4.33 -2.19
CA ARG A 58 9.73 -2.98 -2.27
C ARG A 58 10.31 -2.51 -0.94
N LEU A 59 9.60 -2.75 0.16
CA LEU A 59 10.09 -2.40 1.50
C LEU A 59 11.37 -3.18 1.84
N GLU A 60 11.45 -4.46 1.44
CA GLU A 60 12.65 -5.29 1.62
C GLU A 60 13.84 -4.74 0.81
N ASN A 61 13.59 -4.36 -0.44
CA ASN A 61 14.62 -3.82 -1.34
C ASN A 61 15.19 -2.47 -0.88
N VAL A 62 14.45 -1.72 -0.05
CA VAL A 62 14.95 -0.47 0.56
C VAL A 62 15.36 -0.66 2.04
N SER A 63 15.60 -1.91 2.44
CA SER A 63 16.08 -2.30 3.76
C SER A 63 15.21 -1.79 4.91
N ILE A 64 13.89 -1.74 4.72
CA ILE A 64 12.95 -1.47 5.82
C ILE A 64 12.87 -2.74 6.67
N PRO A 65 13.08 -2.66 8.00
CA PRO A 65 12.92 -3.83 8.87
C PRO A 65 11.46 -4.21 9.02
N ASN A 66 11.19 -5.43 9.49
CA ASN A 66 9.84 -5.91 9.85
C ASN A 66 8.81 -5.85 8.71
N THR A 67 9.24 -6.02 7.46
CA THR A 67 8.39 -5.93 6.26
C THR A 67 7.18 -6.86 6.30
N GLU A 68 7.36 -8.07 6.82
CA GLU A 68 6.29 -9.05 7.04
C GLU A 68 5.20 -8.51 7.97
N GLN A 69 5.58 -7.89 9.09
CA GLN A 69 4.63 -7.30 10.01
C GLN A 69 3.92 -6.09 9.39
N ILE A 70 4.69 -5.20 8.74
CA ILE A 70 4.14 -4.02 8.06
C ILE A 70 3.12 -4.41 6.99
N SER A 71 3.43 -5.44 6.20
CA SER A 71 2.53 -5.97 5.17
C SER A 71 1.22 -6.50 5.78
N LYS A 72 1.31 -7.28 6.87
CA LYS A 72 0.11 -7.75 7.60
C LYS A 72 -0.71 -6.59 8.17
N GLU A 73 -0.06 -5.59 8.74
CA GLU A 73 -0.75 -4.43 9.32
C GLU A 73 -1.45 -3.58 8.26
N ILE A 74 -0.79 -3.28 7.13
CA ILE A 74 -1.39 -2.49 6.06
C ILE A 74 -2.53 -3.26 5.35
N VAL A 75 -2.42 -4.58 5.18
CA VAL A 75 -3.50 -5.42 4.66
C VAL A 75 -4.67 -5.47 5.65
N SER A 76 -4.41 -5.64 6.95
CA SER A 76 -5.44 -5.57 7.99
C SER A 76 -6.15 -4.23 7.99
N TYR A 77 -5.40 -3.14 7.81
CA TYR A 77 -5.96 -1.80 7.68
C TYR A 77 -6.81 -1.67 6.40
N LEU A 78 -6.38 -2.25 5.28
CA LEU A 78 -7.16 -2.31 4.06
C LEU A 78 -8.49 -3.05 4.26
N VAL A 79 -8.48 -4.22 4.92
CA VAL A 79 -9.69 -5.01 5.22
C VAL A 79 -10.67 -4.22 6.09
N LYS A 80 -10.18 -3.57 7.16
CA LYS A 80 -11.00 -2.75 8.05
C LYS A 80 -11.67 -1.57 7.33
N ASN A 81 -11.06 -1.09 6.25
CA ASN A 81 -11.54 0.02 5.45
C ASN A 81 -12.12 -0.41 4.10
N GLN A 82 -12.42 -1.71 3.90
CA GLN A 82 -12.94 -2.25 2.63
C GLN A 82 -14.22 -1.54 2.21
N SER A 83 -15.13 -1.29 3.15
CA SER A 83 -16.40 -0.60 2.89
C SER A 83 -16.20 0.79 2.27
N LEU A 84 -15.10 1.47 2.59
CA LEU A 84 -14.75 2.80 2.05
C LEU A 84 -14.21 2.74 0.62
N LEU A 85 -13.75 1.56 0.18
CA LEU A 85 -13.27 1.31 -1.19
C LEU A 85 -14.37 0.82 -2.11
N THR A 86 -15.34 0.06 -1.59
CA THR A 86 -16.44 -0.50 -2.39
C THR A 86 -17.63 0.43 -2.54
N MET A 87 -17.69 1.52 -1.77
CA MET A 87 -18.73 2.56 -1.89
C MET A 87 -18.35 3.72 -2.83
N ALA A 88 -17.17 3.66 -3.45
CA ALA A 88 -16.66 4.68 -4.37
C ALA A 88 -16.96 4.34 -5.84
#